data_AF-A0A150H9L2-F1
#
_entry.id   AF-A0A150H9L2-F1
#
_cell.length_a   1.000
_cell.length_b   1.000
_cell.length_c   1.000
_cell.angle_alpha   90.00
_cell.angle_beta   90.00
_cell.angle_gamma   90.00
#
_symmetry.space_group_name_H-M   'P 1'
#
loop_
_entity.id
_entity.type
_entity.pdbx_description
1 polymer ?
#
loop_
_entity_poly.entity_id
_entity_poly.type
_entity_poly.pdbx_seq_one_letter_code
_entity_poly.pdbx_strand_id
1 'polypeptide(L)'
;MLQHRACASAREDTGDDAAARGKQQRNYEDREQGEHDQWPSGYVAECDRCLHAGMDIYKWTMKLGPLVPGELLLDTFDLALDIGRVDMQASPYDVSEYGLPPVKIETPEGKSEYAAMQRGFMERGNALRVRVLDAITRARESAAA
;
A
#
# COMPACT_ATOMS: atom_id res chain seq x y z
N MET A 1 -5.66 1.34 -12.80
CA MET A 1 -4.56 2.34 -12.88
C MET A 1 -4.99 3.74 -12.44
N LEU A 2 -5.69 3.89 -11.30
CA LEU A 2 -6.07 5.20 -10.75
C LEU A 2 -5.36 5.55 -9.43
N GLN A 3 -4.66 4.61 -8.81
CA GLN A 3 -3.96 4.81 -7.53
C GLN A 3 -2.64 5.60 -7.63
N HIS A 4 -2.06 5.78 -8.83
CA HIS A 4 -0.81 6.54 -8.99
C HIS A 4 -0.99 8.07 -8.97
N ARG A 5 -2.23 8.61 -9.04
CA ARG A 5 -2.45 10.08 -9.08
C ARG A 5 -2.68 10.72 -7.71
N ALA A 6 -2.99 9.94 -6.67
CA ALA A 6 -3.34 10.49 -5.37
C ALA A 6 -2.15 11.08 -4.57
N CYS A 7 -0.90 10.68 -4.87
CA CYS A 7 0.28 11.07 -4.08
C CYS A 7 1.03 12.30 -4.63
N ALA A 8 0.70 12.79 -5.83
CA ALA A 8 1.50 13.81 -6.52
C ALA A 8 1.09 15.27 -6.24
N SER A 9 0.30 15.56 -5.20
CA SER A 9 -0.20 16.94 -4.96
C SER A 9 0.69 17.78 -4.04
N ALA A 10 2.01 17.75 -4.24
CA ALA A 10 2.94 18.66 -3.56
C ALA A 10 4.05 19.12 -4.52
N ARG A 11 3.69 19.98 -5.47
CA ARG A 11 4.55 21.04 -6.03
C ARG A 11 3.67 21.98 -6.86
N GLU A 12 3.67 23.24 -6.46
CA GLU A 12 3.00 24.36 -7.13
C GLU A 12 3.63 24.67 -8.49
N ASP A 13 2.85 25.36 -9.32
CA ASP A 13 3.11 25.87 -10.66
C ASP A 13 4.56 26.27 -10.97
N THR A 14 5.08 25.71 -12.06
CA THR A 14 5.80 26.52 -13.05
C THR A 14 5.24 26.15 -14.42
N GLY A 15 4.64 27.14 -15.06
CA GLY A 15 3.84 26.99 -16.27
C GLY A 15 4.60 26.61 -17.54
N ASP A 16 3.76 26.60 -18.58
CA ASP A 16 4.01 26.44 -20.01
C ASP A 16 4.25 25.04 -20.60
N ASP A 17 3.26 24.67 -21.42
CA ASP A 17 3.32 23.82 -22.62
C ASP A 17 3.73 22.36 -22.49
N ALA A 18 2.72 21.50 -22.31
CA ALA A 18 2.78 20.11 -22.78
C ALA A 18 1.42 19.55 -23.22
N ALA A 19 0.60 20.37 -23.89
CA ALA A 19 -0.63 19.96 -24.57
C ALA A 19 -0.40 19.01 -25.79
N ALA A 20 0.70 18.26 -25.86
CA ALA A 20 1.13 17.56 -27.07
C ALA A 20 1.67 16.13 -26.82
N ARG A 21 1.11 15.38 -25.86
CA ARG A 21 1.36 13.93 -25.80
C ARG A 21 0.04 13.18 -25.77
N GLY A 22 -0.30 12.64 -26.94
CA GLY A 22 -1.48 11.84 -27.19
C GLY A 22 -1.63 10.70 -26.18
N LYS A 23 -2.88 10.42 -25.85
CA LYS A 23 -3.30 9.30 -25.00
C LYS A 23 -3.02 8.00 -25.75
N GLN A 24 -1.82 7.46 -25.65
CA GLN A 24 -1.53 6.12 -26.15
C GLN A 24 -1.64 5.15 -24.97
N GLN A 25 -2.77 4.43 -24.94
CA GLN A 25 -2.91 3.20 -24.17
C GLN A 25 -1.74 2.29 -24.54
N ARG A 26 -0.80 2.10 -23.62
CA ARG A 26 0.16 0.99 -23.71
C ARG A 26 -0.55 -0.24 -23.16
N ASN A 27 -0.65 -1.27 -23.99
CA ASN A 27 -1.30 -2.53 -23.65
C ASN A 27 -0.47 -3.26 -22.58
N TYR A 28 -1.16 -4.01 -21.73
CA TYR A 28 -0.55 -4.76 -20.62
C TYR A 28 0.38 -5.90 -21.12
N GLU A 29 0.16 -6.35 -22.35
CA GLU A 29 0.86 -7.47 -23.00
C GLU A 29 2.25 -7.10 -23.52
N ASP A 30 2.57 -5.80 -23.65
CA ASP A 30 3.88 -5.33 -24.11
C ASP A 30 4.97 -5.41 -23.01
N ARG A 31 4.63 -5.87 -21.80
CA ARG A 31 5.55 -5.92 -20.64
C ARG A 31 6.38 -7.19 -20.53
N GLU A 32 6.09 -8.24 -21.29
CA GLU A 32 6.76 -9.54 -21.08
C GLU A 32 8.13 -9.68 -21.77
N GLN A 33 8.60 -8.69 -22.53
CA GLN A 33 9.87 -8.81 -23.26
C GLN A 33 10.68 -7.51 -23.20
N GLY A 34 11.28 -7.24 -22.04
CA GLY A 34 12.22 -6.13 -21.86
C GLY A 34 12.79 -6.07 -20.45
N GLU A 35 14.00 -6.63 -20.29
CA GLU A 35 15.01 -6.23 -19.30
C GLU A 35 14.55 -6.12 -17.83
N HIS A 36 14.56 -7.28 -17.16
CA HIS A 36 14.48 -7.40 -15.71
C HIS A 36 15.59 -6.57 -15.01
N ASP A 37 15.21 -5.89 -13.92
CA ASP A 37 16.08 -5.43 -12.82
C ASP A 37 16.91 -4.13 -12.94
N GLN A 38 16.48 -3.14 -13.73
CA GLN A 38 16.97 -1.76 -13.57
C GLN A 38 15.86 -0.77 -13.24
N TRP A 39 15.34 -0.81 -12.02
CA TRP A 39 14.63 0.35 -11.47
C TRP A 39 15.66 1.49 -11.28
N PRO A 40 15.43 2.70 -11.84
CA PRO A 40 16.33 3.82 -11.59
C PRO A 40 16.31 4.15 -10.09
N SER A 41 17.48 4.06 -9.47
CA SER A 41 17.75 4.20 -8.02
C SER A 41 17.26 5.51 -7.37
N GLY A 42 16.70 6.44 -8.14
CA GLY A 42 16.19 7.74 -7.65
C GLY A 42 14.69 7.77 -7.30
N TYR A 43 13.95 6.67 -7.41
CA TYR A 43 12.50 6.61 -7.17
C TYR A 43 12.08 5.94 -5.85
N VAL A 44 13.00 5.77 -4.90
CA VAL A 44 12.65 5.29 -3.54
C VAL A 44 12.49 6.50 -2.63
N ALA A 45 11.50 7.35 -2.93
CA ALA A 45 10.78 7.99 -1.85
C ALA A 45 9.84 6.90 -1.34
N GLU A 46 10.27 6.19 -0.30
CA GLU A 46 9.46 5.27 0.47
C GLU A 46 8.10 5.94 0.71
N CYS A 47 7.08 5.45 0.02
CA CYS A 47 5.73 5.93 0.27
C CYS A 47 5.29 5.32 1.59
N ASP A 48 5.70 5.91 2.70
CA ASP A 48 5.26 5.56 4.07
C ASP A 48 3.73 5.49 4.17
N ARG A 49 3.04 6.22 3.29
CA ARG A 49 1.57 6.30 3.20
C ARG A 49 0.92 5.34 2.20
N CYS A 50 1.67 4.53 1.44
CA CYS A 50 1.03 3.56 0.58
C CYS A 50 0.44 2.45 1.43
N LEU A 51 -0.89 2.31 1.41
CA LEU A 51 -1.66 1.22 2.03
C LEU A 51 -0.99 -0.16 1.88
N HIS A 52 -0.37 -0.40 0.73
CA HIS A 52 0.35 -1.64 0.43
C HIS A 52 1.51 -1.96 1.38
N ALA A 53 2.20 -0.96 1.94
CA ALA A 53 3.27 -1.19 2.92
C ALA A 53 2.73 -1.85 4.20
N GLY A 54 1.47 -1.57 4.58
CA GLY A 54 0.78 -2.26 5.67
C GLY A 54 0.39 -3.69 5.32
N MET A 55 -0.02 -3.94 4.06
CA MET A 55 -0.37 -5.28 3.57
C MET A 55 0.85 -6.21 3.47
N ASP A 56 2.04 -5.68 3.17
CA ASP A 56 3.26 -6.47 3.07
C ASP A 56 3.64 -7.16 4.39
N ILE A 57 3.23 -6.60 5.54
CA ILE A 57 3.48 -7.22 6.85
C ILE A 57 2.87 -8.61 6.91
N TYR A 58 1.60 -8.76 6.48
CA TYR A 58 0.92 -10.05 6.45
C TYR A 58 1.65 -11.07 5.56
N LYS A 59 2.01 -10.65 4.34
CA LYS A 59 2.78 -11.47 3.39
C LYS A 59 4.08 -11.98 4.02
N TRP A 60 4.81 -11.13 4.73
CA TRP A 60 6.05 -11.54 5.38
C TRP A 60 5.81 -12.44 6.58
N THR A 61 4.81 -12.14 7.42
CA THR A 61 4.46 -13.03 8.55
C THR A 61 4.03 -14.41 8.10
N MET A 62 3.29 -14.53 6.99
CA MET A 62 2.97 -15.83 6.41
C MET A 62 4.22 -16.61 6.00
N LYS A 63 5.20 -15.94 5.38
CA LYS A 63 6.44 -16.57 4.92
C LYS A 63 7.36 -17.01 6.06
N LEU A 64 7.32 -16.30 7.19
CA LEU A 64 8.09 -16.66 8.40
C LEU A 64 7.53 -17.92 9.08
N GLY A 65 6.30 -18.33 8.75
CA GLY A 65 5.71 -19.58 9.18
C GLY A 65 5.71 -19.72 10.71
N PRO A 66 6.23 -20.83 11.28
CA PRO A 66 6.13 -21.12 12.71
C PRO A 66 6.93 -20.16 13.61
N LEU A 67 7.75 -19.27 13.04
CA LEU A 67 8.48 -18.26 13.80
C LEU A 67 7.56 -17.14 14.33
N VAL A 68 6.39 -16.96 13.71
CA VAL A 68 5.43 -15.92 14.09
C VAL A 68 4.29 -16.58 14.89
N PRO A 69 3.98 -16.08 16.11
CA PRO A 69 2.82 -16.55 16.86
C PRO A 69 1.53 -16.42 16.04
N GLY A 70 0.64 -17.40 16.12
CA GLY A 70 -0.60 -17.43 15.33
C GLY A 70 -1.49 -16.19 15.53
N GLU A 71 -1.55 -15.67 16.76
CA GLU A 71 -2.23 -14.41 17.07
C GLU A 71 -1.65 -13.21 16.30
N LEU A 72 -0.32 -13.12 16.21
CA LEU A 72 0.35 -12.04 15.48
C LEU A 72 0.13 -12.16 13.96
N LEU A 73 0.08 -13.40 13.44
CA LEU A 73 -0.30 -13.64 12.04
C LEU A 73 -1.74 -13.21 11.75
N LEU A 74 -2.68 -13.48 12.67
CA LEU A 74 -4.07 -13.06 12.51
C LEU A 74 -4.22 -11.54 12.60
N ASP A 75 -3.48 -10.88 13.51
CA ASP A 75 -3.50 -9.42 13.62
C ASP A 75 -2.98 -8.73 12.33
N THR A 76 -1.95 -9.30 11.68
CA THR A 76 -1.46 -8.77 10.40
C THR A 76 -2.43 -9.06 9.26
N PHE A 77 -3.10 -10.21 9.28
CA PHE A 77 -4.16 -10.54 8.35
C PHE A 77 -5.34 -9.56 8.45
N ASP A 78 -5.81 -9.26 9.66
CA ASP A 78 -6.91 -8.32 9.89
C ASP A 78 -6.56 -6.91 9.40
N LEU A 79 -5.33 -6.45 9.64
CA LEU A 79 -4.86 -5.19 9.06
C LEU A 79 -4.88 -5.22 7.53
N ALA A 80 -4.41 -6.30 6.91
CA ALA A 80 -4.42 -6.43 5.45
C ALA A 80 -5.84 -6.44 4.87
N LEU A 81 -6.80 -7.06 5.55
CA LEU A 81 -8.21 -7.05 5.17
C LEU A 81 -8.81 -5.65 5.25
N ASP A 82 -8.58 -4.93 6.35
CA ASP A 82 -9.10 -3.57 6.52
C ASP A 82 -8.56 -2.62 5.46
N ILE A 83 -7.26 -2.75 5.16
CA ILE A 83 -6.64 -1.99 4.08
C ILE A 83 -7.27 -2.33 2.73
N GLY A 84 -7.49 -3.62 2.43
CA GLY A 84 -8.13 -4.06 1.19
C GLY A 84 -9.56 -3.54 1.05
N ARG A 85 -10.33 -3.47 2.15
CA ARG A 85 -11.67 -2.86 2.16
C ARG A 85 -11.61 -1.39 1.78
N VAL A 86 -10.72 -0.62 2.41
CA VAL A 86 -10.57 0.81 2.14
C VAL A 86 -10.06 1.06 0.71
N ASP A 87 -9.21 0.19 0.18
CA ASP A 87 -8.75 0.27 -1.22
C ASP A 87 -9.90 0.05 -2.21
N MET A 88 -10.79 -0.92 -1.94
CA MET A 88 -12.00 -1.11 -2.73
C MET A 88 -12.94 0.09 -2.64
N GLN A 89 -13.14 0.66 -1.44
CA GLN A 89 -13.99 1.84 -1.24
C GLN A 89 -13.45 3.09 -1.95
N ALA A 90 -12.13 3.23 -2.07
CA ALA A 90 -11.47 4.33 -2.77
C ALA A 90 -11.31 4.07 -4.29
N SER A 91 -11.72 2.89 -4.77
CA SER A 91 -11.66 2.54 -6.18
C SER A 91 -12.67 3.35 -7.00
N PRO A 92 -12.49 3.48 -8.32
CA PRO A 92 -13.46 4.16 -9.19
C PRO A 92 -14.76 3.37 -9.39
N TYR A 93 -14.83 2.14 -8.88
CA TYR A 93 -15.99 1.26 -9.04
C TYR A 93 -16.93 1.43 -7.85
N ASP A 94 -18.23 1.38 -8.13
CA ASP A 94 -19.23 1.31 -7.08
C ASP A 94 -19.25 -0.10 -6.49
N VAL A 95 -18.83 -0.21 -5.23
CA VAL A 95 -18.82 -1.45 -4.45
C VAL A 95 -19.88 -1.44 -3.34
N SER A 96 -20.83 -0.51 -3.40
CA SER A 96 -21.87 -0.36 -2.38
C SER A 96 -22.78 -1.58 -2.25
N GLU A 97 -22.95 -2.37 -3.32
CA GLU A 97 -23.67 -3.66 -3.29
C GLU A 97 -23.04 -4.69 -2.33
N TYR A 98 -21.76 -4.54 -2.02
CA TYR A 98 -21.04 -5.36 -1.03
C TYR A 98 -21.11 -4.79 0.41
N GLY A 99 -21.95 -3.78 0.65
CA GLY A 99 -22.05 -3.08 1.94
C GLY A 99 -20.88 -2.13 2.23
N LEU A 100 -20.12 -1.76 1.19
CA LEU A 100 -18.97 -0.87 1.30
C LEU A 100 -19.29 0.49 0.66
N PRO A 101 -19.67 1.52 1.45
CA PRO A 101 -19.94 2.85 0.90
C PRO A 101 -18.65 3.44 0.30
N PRO A 102 -18.73 4.13 -0.85
CA PRO A 102 -17.55 4.63 -1.54
C PRO A 102 -16.94 5.84 -0.81
N VAL A 103 -15.61 5.85 -0.74
CA VAL A 103 -14.83 7.02 -0.30
C VAL A 103 -14.55 7.88 -1.52
N LYS A 104 -15.21 9.04 -1.60
CA LYS A 104 -15.14 9.93 -2.76
C LYS A 104 -13.82 10.71 -2.81
N ILE A 105 -12.72 10.03 -3.11
CA ILE A 105 -11.35 10.61 -3.11
C ILE A 105 -11.16 11.80 -4.08
N GLU A 106 -12.06 11.97 -5.05
CA GLU A 106 -12.08 13.10 -5.98
C GLU A 106 -12.56 14.40 -5.30
N THR A 107 -13.21 14.31 -4.14
CA THR A 107 -13.64 15.47 -3.35
C THR A 107 -12.59 15.82 -2.30
N PRO A 108 -12.43 17.11 -1.94
CA PRO A 108 -11.54 17.51 -0.84
C PRO A 108 -11.83 16.79 0.47
N GLU A 109 -13.11 16.59 0.79
CA GLU A 109 -13.57 15.92 2.01
C GLU A 109 -13.20 14.44 2.00
N GLY A 110 -13.50 13.72 0.91
CA GLY A 110 -13.16 12.31 0.78
C GLY A 110 -11.65 12.06 0.73
N LYS A 111 -10.87 13.00 0.17
CA LYS A 111 -9.40 12.95 0.22
C LYS A 111 -8.89 13.09 1.66
N SER A 112 -9.48 13.97 2.46
CA SER A 112 -9.14 14.14 3.88
C SER A 112 -9.48 12.90 4.71
N GLU A 113 -10.66 12.31 4.47
CA GLU A 113 -11.11 11.08 5.10
C GLU A 113 -10.17 9.91 4.78
N TYR A 114 -9.85 9.71 3.51
CA TYR A 114 -8.92 8.68 3.06
C TYR A 114 -7.53 8.86 3.67
N ALA A 115 -7.02 10.09 3.73
CA ALA A 115 -5.75 10.39 4.39
C ALA A 115 -5.77 10.12 5.90
N ALA A 116 -6.91 10.29 6.57
CA ALA A 116 -7.08 9.95 7.98
C ALA A 116 -7.05 8.43 8.20
N MET A 117 -7.74 7.66 7.35
CA MET A 117 -7.68 6.19 7.37
C MET A 117 -6.25 5.69 7.14
N GLN A 118 -5.53 6.25 6.17
CA GLN A 118 -4.13 5.90 5.92
C GLN A 118 -3.25 6.13 7.15
N ARG A 119 -3.46 7.21 7.92
CA ARG A 119 -2.73 7.44 9.18
C ARG A 119 -2.99 6.35 10.20
N GLY A 120 -4.25 5.97 10.41
CA GLY A 120 -4.59 4.87 11.31
C GLY A 120 -3.94 3.54 10.90
N PHE A 121 -3.88 3.24 9.61
CA PHE A 121 -3.21 2.04 9.12
C PHE A 121 -1.69 2.08 9.28
N MET A 122 -1.05 3.24 9.11
CA MET A 122 0.38 3.39 9.38
C MET A 122 0.69 3.11 10.85
N GLU A 123 -0.09 3.68 11.77
CA GLU A 123 0.08 3.46 13.22
C GLU A 123 -0.07 2.00 13.60
N ARG A 124 -1.16 1.34 13.14
CA ARG A 124 -1.40 -0.10 13.34
C ARG A 124 -0.29 -0.95 12.75
N GLY A 125 0.13 -0.64 11.52
CA GLY A 125 1.20 -1.36 10.83
C GLY A 125 2.53 -1.25 11.56
N ASN A 126 2.88 -0.06 12.06
CA ASN A 126 4.11 0.14 12.83
C ASN A 126 4.13 -0.67 14.12
N ALA A 127 3.01 -0.72 14.85
CA ALA A 127 2.89 -1.55 16.04
C ALA A 127 3.10 -3.05 15.72
N LEU A 128 2.54 -3.53 14.61
CA LEU A 128 2.72 -4.92 14.18
C LEU A 128 4.15 -5.21 13.73
N ARG A 129 4.81 -4.29 13.03
CA ARG A 129 6.24 -4.44 12.64
C ARG A 129 7.12 -4.67 13.86
N VAL A 130 6.93 -3.89 14.94
CA VAL A 130 7.68 -4.07 16.18
C VAL A 130 7.48 -5.48 16.74
N ARG A 131 6.23 -5.97 16.79
CA ARG A 131 5.92 -7.32 17.29
C ARG A 131 6.54 -8.43 16.43
N VAL A 132 6.57 -8.25 15.10
CA VAL A 132 7.20 -9.20 14.17
C VAL A 132 8.72 -9.23 14.36
N LEU A 133 9.36 -8.07 14.49
CA LEU A 133 10.80 -7.98 14.75
C LEU A 133 11.20 -8.62 16.08
N ASP A 134 10.36 -8.46 17.10
CA ASP A 134 10.53 -9.09 18.41
C ASP A 134 10.39 -10.63 18.33
N ALA A 135 9.43 -11.15 17.57
CA ALA A 135 9.32 -12.59 17.28
C ALA A 135 10.57 -13.13 16.56
N ILE A 136 11.09 -12.41 15.56
CA ILE A 136 12.32 -12.77 14.85
C ILE A 136 13.52 -12.76 15.80
N THR A 137 13.63 -11.76 16.68
CA THR A 137 14.70 -11.65 17.66
C THR A 137 14.72 -12.87 18.59
N ARG A 138 13.56 -13.22 19.18
CA ARG A 138 13.43 -14.42 20.03
C ARG A 138 13.81 -15.72 19.32
N ALA A 139 13.39 -15.87 18.07
CA ALA A 139 13.74 -17.04 17.27
C ALA A 139 15.25 -17.14 17.05
N ARG A 140 15.92 -16.01 16.77
CA ARG A 140 17.37 -15.96 16.60
C ARG A 140 18.13 -16.29 17.88
N GLU A 141 17.67 -15.78 19.03
CA GLU A 141 18.25 -16.10 20.33
C GLU A 141 18.11 -17.59 20.66
N SER A 142 16.93 -18.17 20.38
CA SER A 142 16.67 -19.60 20.61
C SER A 142 17.52 -20.50 19.72
N ALA A 143 17.85 -20.05 18.49
CA ALA A 143 18.72 -20.80 17.58
C ALA A 143 20.22 -20.67 17.92
N ALA A 144 20.61 -19.69 18.74
CA ALA A 144 21.99 -19.44 19.15
C ALA A 144 22.35 -20.09 20.49
N ALA A 145 21.35 -20.56 21.24
CA ALA A 145 21.50 -21.28 22.51
C ALA A 145 21.71 -22.78 22.29
#